data_AF-A0AAW1PQH7-F1
#
_entry.id   AF-A0AAW1PQH7-F1
#
_cell.length_a   1.000
_cell.length_b   1.000
_cell.length_c   1.000
_cell.angle_alpha   90.00
_cell.angle_beta   90.00
_cell.angle_gamma   90.00
#
_symmetry.space_group_name_H-M   'P 1'
#
loop_
_entity.id
_entity.type
_entity.pdbx_description
1 polymer ?
#
loop_
_entity_poly.entity_id
_entity_poly.type
_entity_poly.pdbx_seq_one_letter_code
_entity_poly.pdbx_strand_id
1 'polypeptide(L)'
;MEVSGLSSLGSSTAALEDSAALGSASSPQAKRRAGRPKGFSPVLSEETKRKMSAAHRGKRHSDATREAMRRAHLGRKHDLGTRYKIHLSRVGRKHSPETIAKSVATRARNRAARLAAEGRQPEPAMRQMRSLPAPEADALLMEKAVAELVALRREVQHWMNRYEQQYGAKPVMEDAAQHAPHMYKKFVRYITLRDFVRSNFT
;
A
#
# COMPACT_ATOMS: atom_id res chain seq x y z
N MET A 1 -56.25 -30.73 -2.94
CA MET A 1 -55.76 -29.81 -4.00
C MET A 1 -54.24 -29.83 -3.91
N GLU A 2 -53.52 -30.90 -4.28
CA GLU A 2 -53.48 -31.60 -5.57
C GLU A 2 -53.41 -30.65 -6.77
N VAL A 3 -52.19 -30.32 -7.19
CA VAL A 3 -51.81 -30.17 -8.60
C VAL A 3 -50.43 -30.77 -8.82
N SER A 4 -50.46 -32.00 -9.31
CA SER A 4 -49.41 -32.73 -9.99
C SER A 4 -48.99 -31.99 -11.27
N GLY A 5 -47.70 -32.02 -11.61
CA GLY A 5 -47.17 -31.39 -12.81
C GLY A 5 -45.75 -31.83 -13.15
N LEU A 6 -45.54 -33.14 -13.27
CA LEU A 6 -44.35 -33.76 -13.84
C LEU A 6 -44.26 -33.49 -15.35
N SER A 7 -43.14 -32.92 -15.81
CA SER A 7 -42.66 -32.93 -17.20
C SER A 7 -41.13 -32.93 -17.09
N SER A 8 -40.43 -34.07 -17.08
CA SER A 8 -40.21 -35.04 -18.17
C SER A 8 -39.78 -34.40 -19.49
N LEU A 9 -38.74 -34.99 -20.10
CA LEU A 9 -38.09 -34.72 -21.39
C LEU A 9 -36.96 -33.65 -21.33
N GLY A 10 -35.69 -33.96 -21.60
CA GLY A 10 -35.04 -35.20 -21.98
C GLY A 10 -33.52 -35.03 -21.91
N SER A 11 -32.85 -36.04 -21.40
CA SER A 11 -31.39 -36.17 -21.43
C SER A 11 -30.93 -36.36 -22.87
N SER A 12 -30.35 -35.32 -23.47
CA SER A 12 -29.54 -35.43 -24.68
C SER A 12 -28.06 -35.55 -24.29
N THR A 13 -27.70 -36.71 -23.73
CA THR A 13 -26.32 -37.14 -23.52
C THR A 13 -25.93 -38.10 -24.64
N ALA A 14 -25.63 -37.58 -25.82
CA ALA A 14 -25.02 -38.37 -26.88
C ALA A 14 -24.17 -37.48 -27.79
N ALA A 15 -22.95 -37.92 -28.04
CA ALA A 15 -21.99 -37.46 -29.05
C ALA A 15 -21.23 -36.15 -28.77
N LEU A 16 -20.25 -36.22 -27.86
CA LEU A 16 -19.01 -35.42 -27.96
C LEU A 16 -17.86 -36.08 -27.16
N GLU A 17 -17.73 -37.40 -27.31
CA GLU A 17 -16.53 -38.15 -26.94
C GLU A 17 -15.82 -38.54 -28.24
N ASP A 18 -14.84 -37.73 -28.65
CA ASP A 18 -13.67 -38.13 -29.47
C ASP A 18 -12.87 -36.90 -29.98
N SER A 19 -12.49 -36.00 -29.07
CA SER A 19 -11.45 -35.00 -29.35
C SER A 19 -10.43 -34.92 -28.21
N ALA A 20 -10.17 -36.05 -27.57
CA ALA A 20 -9.11 -36.21 -26.59
C ALA A 20 -7.87 -36.78 -27.28
N ALA A 21 -6.71 -36.21 -26.98
CA ALA A 21 -5.37 -36.72 -27.29
C ALA A 21 -4.67 -36.31 -28.61
N LEU A 22 -5.00 -35.16 -29.20
CA LEU A 22 -3.93 -34.35 -29.82
C LEU A 22 -3.24 -33.54 -28.71
N GLY A 23 -2.56 -34.26 -27.81
CA GLY A 23 -1.59 -33.66 -26.92
C GLY A 23 -0.58 -32.93 -27.81
N SER A 24 -0.62 -31.60 -27.80
CA SER A 24 0.28 -30.76 -28.59
C SER A 24 1.70 -31.14 -28.20
N ALA A 25 2.33 -32.03 -28.96
CA ALA A 25 3.72 -32.36 -28.82
C ALA A 25 4.45 -31.03 -28.96
N SER A 26 4.90 -30.49 -27.82
CA SER A 26 5.55 -29.19 -27.76
C SER A 26 6.63 -29.20 -28.81
N SER A 27 6.46 -28.36 -29.84
CA SER A 27 7.36 -28.37 -30.99
C SER A 27 8.80 -28.26 -30.47
N PRO A 28 9.80 -28.80 -31.19
CA PRO A 28 11.20 -28.70 -30.78
C PRO A 28 11.62 -27.27 -30.41
N GLN A 29 10.98 -26.27 -31.01
CA GLN A 29 11.19 -24.86 -30.71
C GLN A 29 10.64 -24.41 -29.34
N ALA A 30 9.52 -24.98 -28.87
CA ALA A 30 8.97 -24.72 -27.54
C ALA A 30 9.87 -25.32 -26.44
N LYS A 31 10.43 -26.51 -26.66
CA LYS A 31 11.36 -27.16 -25.70
C LYS A 31 12.65 -26.35 -25.50
N ARG A 32 13.17 -25.70 -26.55
CA ARG A 32 14.35 -24.80 -26.44
C ARG A 32 14.10 -23.57 -25.55
N ARG A 33 12.85 -23.19 -25.29
CA ARG A 33 12.52 -22.08 -24.38
C ARG A 33 12.48 -22.49 -22.91
N ALA A 34 12.24 -23.77 -22.60
CA ALA A 34 12.13 -24.27 -21.22
C ALA A 34 13.48 -24.29 -20.47
N GLY A 35 14.61 -24.30 -21.18
CA GLY A 35 15.94 -24.28 -20.59
C GLY A 35 16.59 -22.90 -20.47
N ARG A 36 15.91 -21.81 -20.86
CA ARG A 36 16.49 -20.46 -20.71
C ARG A 36 16.46 -20.03 -19.24
N PRO A 37 17.57 -19.50 -18.70
CA PRO A 37 17.57 -18.97 -17.34
C PRO A 37 16.49 -17.89 -17.21
N LYS A 38 15.70 -17.94 -16.14
CA LYS A 38 14.67 -16.93 -15.84
C LYS A 38 15.33 -15.55 -15.86
N GLY A 39 14.85 -14.67 -16.73
CA GLY A 39 15.39 -13.31 -16.92
C GLY A 39 16.16 -13.09 -18.23
N PHE A 40 16.52 -14.13 -18.99
CA PHE A 40 17.16 -13.95 -20.29
C PHE A 40 16.13 -13.74 -21.42
N SER A 41 15.58 -12.53 -21.48
CA SER A 41 14.85 -12.06 -22.67
C SER A 41 15.89 -11.60 -23.71
N PRO A 42 15.78 -11.98 -25.00
CA PRO A 42 16.65 -11.42 -26.03
C PRO A 42 16.56 -9.89 -26.00
N VAL A 43 17.71 -9.20 -26.03
CA VAL A 43 17.73 -7.75 -26.20
C VAL A 43 17.16 -7.45 -27.59
N LEU A 44 15.96 -6.85 -27.62
CA LEU A 44 15.33 -6.46 -28.88
C LEU A 44 16.16 -5.37 -29.58
N SER A 45 16.27 -5.44 -30.91
CA SER A 45 16.88 -4.36 -31.69
C SER A 45 16.09 -3.06 -31.53
N GLU A 46 16.76 -1.92 -31.65
CA GLU A 46 16.11 -0.59 -31.56
C GLU A 46 14.99 -0.43 -32.59
N GLU A 47 15.18 -0.98 -33.80
CA GLU A 47 14.15 -1.00 -34.84
C GLU A 47 12.89 -1.75 -34.39
N THR A 48 13.06 -2.91 -33.76
CA THR A 48 11.95 -3.73 -33.23
C THR A 48 11.22 -2.98 -32.12
N LYS A 49 11.96 -2.37 -31.18
CA LYS A 49 11.37 -1.53 -30.12
C LYS A 49 10.57 -0.37 -30.69
N ARG A 50 11.07 0.29 -31.75
CA ARG A 50 10.38 1.40 -32.43
C ARG A 50 9.09 0.93 -33.10
N LYS A 51 9.13 -0.20 -33.82
CA LYS A 51 7.94 -0.82 -34.45
C LYS A 51 6.88 -1.19 -33.40
N MET A 52 7.28 -1.84 -32.31
CA MET A 52 6.36 -2.14 -31.20
C MET A 52 5.78 -0.88 -30.57
N SER A 53 6.62 0.13 -30.29
CA SER A 53 6.16 1.40 -29.74
C SER A 53 5.14 2.07 -30.65
N ALA A 54 5.40 2.14 -31.95
CA ALA A 54 4.48 2.71 -32.94
C ALA A 54 3.16 1.92 -33.00
N ALA A 55 3.23 0.58 -33.01
CA ALA A 55 2.05 -0.28 -33.07
C ALA A 55 1.16 -0.18 -31.81
N HIS A 56 1.71 0.17 -30.65
CA HIS A 56 0.96 0.33 -29.40
C HIS A 56 0.58 1.78 -29.09
N ARG A 57 1.20 2.76 -29.76
CA ARG A 57 0.91 4.17 -29.55
C ARG A 57 -0.54 4.47 -29.98
N GLY A 58 -1.29 5.13 -29.10
CA GLY A 58 -2.68 5.51 -29.36
C GLY A 58 -3.71 4.40 -29.13
N LYS A 59 -3.31 3.14 -28.94
CA LYS A 59 -4.25 2.07 -28.57
C LYS A 59 -4.78 2.32 -27.15
N ARG A 60 -6.09 2.54 -27.04
CA ARG A 60 -6.80 2.67 -25.77
C ARG A 60 -7.65 1.42 -25.56
N HIS A 61 -7.70 0.93 -24.32
CA HIS A 61 -8.66 -0.12 -23.96
C HIS A 61 -10.09 0.42 -24.08
N SER A 62 -11.00 -0.42 -24.57
CA SER A 62 -12.43 -0.12 -24.57
C SER A 62 -12.93 0.10 -23.13
N ASP A 63 -14.04 0.82 -22.96
CA ASP A 63 -14.62 1.05 -21.64
C ASP A 63 -14.96 -0.27 -20.94
N ALA A 64 -15.49 -1.25 -21.67
CA ALA A 64 -15.78 -2.60 -21.16
C ALA A 64 -14.51 -3.29 -20.62
N THR A 65 -13.39 -3.22 -21.34
CA THR A 65 -12.12 -3.81 -20.86
C THR A 65 -11.58 -3.06 -19.65
N ARG A 66 -11.69 -1.72 -19.62
CA ARG A 66 -11.27 -0.92 -18.46
C ARG A 66 -12.11 -1.26 -17.22
N GLU A 67 -13.41 -1.44 -17.38
CA GLU A 67 -14.30 -1.82 -16.29
C GLU A 67 -14.01 -3.23 -15.77
N ALA A 68 -13.79 -4.20 -16.67
CA ALA A 68 -13.41 -5.55 -16.27
C ALA A 68 -12.10 -5.57 -15.46
N MET A 69 -11.07 -4.84 -15.91
CA MET A 69 -9.82 -4.69 -15.16
C MET A 69 -10.07 -4.02 -13.79
N ARG A 70 -10.88 -2.96 -13.74
CA ARG A 70 -11.23 -2.28 -12.48
C ARG A 70 -11.90 -3.25 -11.51
N ARG A 71 -12.91 -4.00 -11.95
CA ARG A 71 -13.62 -4.99 -11.10
C ARG A 71 -12.67 -6.08 -10.61
N ALA A 72 -11.80 -6.59 -11.47
CA ALA A 72 -10.82 -7.62 -11.10
C ALA A 72 -9.83 -7.16 -10.01
N HIS A 73 -9.50 -5.86 -9.96
CA HIS A 73 -8.60 -5.29 -8.97
C HIS A 73 -9.30 -4.69 -7.75
N LEU A 74 -10.60 -4.39 -7.84
CA LEU A 74 -11.37 -3.85 -6.73
C LEU A 74 -11.39 -4.86 -5.57
N GLY A 75 -11.15 -4.38 -4.35
CA GLY A 75 -11.16 -5.23 -3.15
C GLY A 75 -9.89 -6.06 -2.90
N ARG A 76 -8.95 -6.14 -3.85
CA ARG A 76 -7.65 -6.82 -3.61
C ARG A 76 -6.82 -6.01 -2.61
N LYS A 77 -6.60 -6.57 -1.42
CA LYS A 77 -5.72 -5.99 -0.39
C LYS A 77 -4.38 -6.72 -0.41
N HIS A 78 -3.29 -5.95 -0.36
CA HIS A 78 -1.96 -6.53 -0.10
C HIS A 78 -1.85 -6.94 1.36
N ASP A 79 -1.27 -8.11 1.61
CA ASP A 79 -0.86 -8.54 2.94
C ASP A 79 0.23 -7.61 3.51
N LEU A 80 0.46 -7.69 4.82
CA LEU A 80 1.45 -6.86 5.50
C LEU A 80 2.87 -7.09 4.96
N GLY A 81 3.22 -8.33 4.60
CA GLY A 81 4.53 -8.67 4.04
C GLY A 81 4.77 -7.99 2.69
N THR A 82 3.79 -8.05 1.77
CA THR A 82 3.90 -7.35 0.48
C THR A 82 3.96 -5.84 0.66
N ARG A 83 3.15 -5.26 1.57
CA ARG A 83 3.21 -3.83 1.88
C ARG A 83 4.59 -3.40 2.40
N TYR A 84 5.18 -4.20 3.28
CA TYR A 84 6.52 -3.96 3.82
C TYR A 84 7.60 -3.99 2.72
N LYS A 85 7.56 -5.00 1.83
CA LYS A 85 8.48 -5.07 0.68
C LYS A 85 8.36 -3.86 -0.25
N ILE A 86 7.13 -3.45 -0.57
CA ILE A 86 6.88 -2.23 -1.36
C ILE A 86 7.46 -1.00 -0.65
N HIS A 87 7.25 -0.89 0.65
CA HIS A 87 7.79 0.20 1.45
C HIS A 87 9.33 0.23 1.40
N LEU A 88 10.00 -0.88 1.74
CA LEU A 88 11.46 -0.98 1.67
C LEU A 88 12.01 -0.63 0.29
N SER A 89 11.32 -1.05 -0.78
CA SER A 89 11.74 -0.73 -2.14
C SER A 89 11.74 0.77 -2.45
N ARG A 90 10.91 1.56 -1.74
CA ARG A 90 10.74 3.01 -1.94
C ARG A 90 11.61 3.83 -0.98
N VAL A 91 11.86 3.33 0.23
CA VAL A 91 12.72 4.01 1.20
C VAL A 91 14.11 4.21 0.60
N GLY A 92 14.68 5.41 0.80
CA GLY A 92 16.00 5.78 0.30
C GLY A 92 16.08 6.18 -1.18
N ARG A 93 15.01 6.00 -1.98
CA ARG A 93 15.00 6.49 -3.36
C ARG A 93 14.85 8.01 -3.39
N LYS A 94 15.92 8.71 -3.80
CA LYS A 94 15.90 10.16 -4.02
C LYS A 94 15.42 10.46 -5.45
N HIS A 95 14.50 11.41 -5.60
CA HIS A 95 14.10 11.92 -6.91
C HIS A 95 15.09 12.99 -7.38
N SER A 96 15.34 13.06 -8.69
CA SER A 96 16.13 14.16 -9.27
C SER A 96 15.42 15.50 -9.05
N PRO A 97 16.17 16.62 -8.93
CA PRO A 97 15.57 17.94 -8.74
C PRO A 97 14.56 18.29 -9.86
N GLU A 98 14.85 17.90 -11.10
CA GLU A 98 13.93 18.07 -12.23
C GLU A 98 12.62 17.30 -12.06
N THR A 99 12.68 16.06 -11.56
CA THR A 99 11.49 15.24 -11.31
C THR A 99 10.63 15.87 -10.21
N ILE A 100 11.27 16.40 -9.17
CA ILE A 100 10.59 17.11 -8.09
C ILE A 100 9.90 18.37 -8.64
N ALA A 101 10.61 19.18 -9.42
CA ALA A 101 10.06 20.39 -10.04
C ALA A 101 8.84 20.09 -10.92
N LYS A 102 8.92 19.07 -11.78
CA LYS A 102 7.81 18.61 -12.62
C LYS A 102 6.60 18.15 -11.79
N SER A 103 6.85 17.39 -10.72
CA SER A 103 5.79 16.92 -9.80
C SER A 103 5.10 18.09 -9.10
N VAL A 104 5.87 19.08 -8.62
CA VAL A 104 5.34 20.29 -7.98
C VAL A 104 4.50 21.10 -8.95
N ALA A 105 5.01 21.36 -10.17
CA ALA A 105 4.28 22.08 -11.20
C ALA A 105 2.98 21.38 -11.60
N THR A 106 3.00 20.04 -11.74
CA THR A 106 1.81 19.24 -12.05
C THR A 106 0.77 19.34 -10.93
N ARG A 107 1.19 19.24 -9.67
CA ARG A 107 0.29 19.40 -8.51
C ARG A 107 -0.30 20.81 -8.45
N ALA A 108 0.49 21.84 -8.73
CA ALA A 108 0.01 23.22 -8.78
C ALA A 108 -1.04 23.41 -9.88
N ARG A 109 -0.77 22.90 -11.09
CA ARG A 109 -1.72 22.92 -12.21
C ARG A 109 -3.03 22.21 -11.87
N ASN A 110 -2.96 20.99 -11.35
CA ASN A 110 -4.14 20.20 -10.99
C ASN A 110 -4.96 20.88 -9.88
N ARG A 111 -4.28 21.49 -8.90
CA ARG A 111 -4.93 22.27 -7.85
C ARG A 111 -5.65 23.50 -8.42
N ALA A 112 -4.99 24.26 -9.29
CA ALA A 112 -5.57 25.43 -9.93
C ALA A 112 -6.80 25.06 -10.77
N ALA A 113 -6.71 23.97 -11.55
CA ALA A 113 -7.84 23.47 -12.34
C ALA A 113 -9.03 23.07 -11.46
N ARG A 114 -8.78 22.43 -10.30
CA ARG A 114 -9.84 22.06 -9.36
C ARG A 114 -10.50 23.29 -8.75
N LEU A 115 -9.71 24.28 -8.34
CA LEU A 115 -10.21 25.54 -7.77
C LEU A 115 -11.04 26.32 -8.80
N ALA A 116 -10.58 26.41 -10.04
CA ALA A 116 -11.33 27.02 -11.14
C ALA A 116 -12.67 26.31 -11.38
N ALA A 117 -12.71 24.98 -11.36
CA ALA A 117 -13.95 24.21 -11.47
C ALA A 117 -14.90 24.42 -10.28
N GLU A 118 -14.36 24.71 -9.09
CA GLU A 118 -15.11 25.06 -7.88
C GLU A 118 -15.53 26.55 -7.84
N GLY A 119 -15.16 27.36 -8.85
CA GLY A 119 -15.37 28.82 -8.83
C GLY A 119 -14.58 29.55 -7.74
N ARG A 120 -13.65 28.86 -7.07
CA ARG A 120 -12.77 29.46 -6.06
C ARG A 120 -11.52 29.97 -6.75
N GLN A 121 -11.22 31.25 -6.59
CA GLN A 121 -9.90 31.74 -7.00
C GLN A 121 -8.84 31.14 -6.08
N PRO A 122 -7.65 30.78 -6.59
CA PRO A 122 -6.53 30.42 -5.76
C PRO A 122 -6.14 31.63 -4.92
N GLU A 123 -6.68 31.71 -3.71
CA GLU A 123 -6.36 32.72 -2.69
C GLU A 123 -4.84 32.91 -2.61
N PRO A 124 -4.30 34.05 -3.09
CA PRO A 124 -2.86 34.29 -3.10
C PRO A 124 -2.29 34.46 -1.67
N ALA A 125 -3.14 34.66 -0.66
CA ALA A 125 -2.72 35.11 0.66
C ALA A 125 -2.45 34.00 1.70
N MET A 126 -3.04 32.80 1.58
CA MET A 126 -2.93 31.79 2.65
C MET A 126 -1.74 30.82 2.53
N ARG A 127 -0.67 31.21 1.82
CA ARG A 127 0.59 30.45 1.85
C ARG A 127 1.53 30.88 2.99
N GLN A 128 1.31 32.05 3.58
CA GLN A 128 2.12 32.57 4.68
C GLN A 128 1.75 31.94 6.05
N MET A 129 0.53 31.42 6.22
CA MET A 129 0.15 30.74 7.47
C MET A 129 0.72 29.32 7.64
N ARG A 130 1.48 28.80 6.67
CA ARG A 130 2.02 27.42 6.76
C ARG A 130 3.49 27.34 7.12
N SER A 131 4.16 28.47 7.31
CA SER A 131 5.40 28.58 8.07
C SER A 131 5.07 29.27 9.37
N LEU A 132 4.51 28.52 10.33
CA LEU A 132 4.61 28.94 11.72
C LEU A 132 6.11 29.20 11.97
N PRO A 133 6.49 30.31 12.62
CA PRO A 133 7.88 30.56 12.96
C PRO A 133 8.42 29.31 13.66
N ALA A 134 9.62 28.86 13.27
CA ALA A 134 10.25 27.63 13.78
C ALA A 134 10.06 27.40 15.31
N PRO A 135 10.21 28.40 16.20
CA PRO A 135 9.98 28.18 17.64
C PRO A 135 8.55 27.77 18.01
N GLU A 136 7.53 28.17 17.25
CA GLU A 136 6.14 27.82 17.52
C GLU A 136 5.82 26.38 17.08
N ALA A 137 6.46 25.91 15.99
CA ALA A 137 6.37 24.52 15.57
C ALA A 137 7.00 23.56 16.61
N ASP A 138 8.12 23.97 17.20
CA ASP A 138 8.80 23.20 18.25
C ASP A 138 7.97 23.19 19.55
N ALA A 139 7.36 24.32 19.93
CA ALA A 139 6.45 24.38 21.07
C ALA A 139 5.24 23.44 20.92
N LEU A 140 4.59 23.44 19.75
CA LEU A 140 3.48 22.53 19.45
C LEU A 140 3.91 21.06 19.42
N LEU A 141 5.15 20.77 19.00
CA LEU A 141 5.70 19.42 19.06
C LEU A 141 5.91 18.98 20.51
N MET A 142 6.42 19.86 21.37
CA MET A 142 6.58 19.59 22.81
C MET A 142 5.25 19.36 23.50
N GLU A 143 4.26 20.20 23.25
CA GLU A 143 2.91 20.06 23.82
C GLU A 143 2.32 18.69 23.47
N LYS A 144 2.42 18.28 22.20
CA LYS A 144 1.98 16.95 21.75
C LYS A 144 2.78 15.82 22.40
N ALA A 145 4.09 15.97 22.52
CA ALA A 145 4.95 14.97 23.17
C ALA A 145 4.59 14.78 24.64
N VAL A 146 4.31 15.87 25.38
CA VAL A 146 3.86 15.83 26.77
C VAL A 146 2.48 15.18 26.88
N ALA A 147 1.53 15.53 26.01
CA ALA A 147 0.21 14.92 26.01
C ALA A 147 0.28 13.40 25.74
N GLU A 148 1.09 12.98 24.76
CA GLU A 148 1.33 11.56 24.45
C GLU A 148 2.01 10.84 25.62
N LEU A 149 3.00 11.46 26.26
CA LEU A 149 3.71 10.92 27.41
C LEU A 149 2.74 10.67 28.59
N VAL A 150 1.83 11.61 28.88
CA VAL A 150 0.82 11.47 29.94
C VAL A 150 -0.14 10.33 29.62
N ALA A 151 -0.60 10.21 28.37
CA ALA A 151 -1.48 9.12 27.96
C ALA A 151 -0.79 7.75 28.10
N LEU A 152 0.44 7.61 27.58
CA LEU A 152 1.22 6.38 27.67
C LEU A 152 1.51 5.99 29.12
N ARG A 153 1.84 6.96 29.99
CA ARG A 153 2.09 6.71 31.41
C ARG A 153 0.88 6.06 32.08
N ARG A 154 -0.35 6.54 31.80
CA ARG A 154 -1.58 5.96 32.36
C ARG A 154 -1.80 4.52 31.90
N GLU A 155 -1.63 4.26 30.60
CA GLU A 155 -1.81 2.92 30.04
C GLU A 155 -0.77 1.93 30.54
N VAL A 156 0.50 2.34 30.56
CA VAL A 156 1.61 1.52 31.08
C VAL A 156 1.39 1.21 32.56
N GLN A 157 1.07 2.22 33.38
CA GLN A 157 0.81 2.01 34.81
C GLN A 157 -0.36 1.06 35.03
N HIS A 158 -1.44 1.24 34.28
CA HIS A 158 -2.62 0.38 34.39
C HIS A 158 -2.31 -1.08 34.02
N TRP A 159 -1.49 -1.31 32.98
CA TRP A 159 -1.01 -2.65 32.65
C TRP A 159 -0.09 -3.22 33.73
N MET A 160 0.86 -2.42 34.26
CA MET A 160 1.77 -2.86 35.33
C MET A 160 1.00 -3.30 36.58
N ASN A 161 -0.03 -2.54 36.97
CA ASN A 161 -0.86 -2.89 38.12
C ASN A 161 -1.62 -4.22 37.89
N ARG A 162 -2.14 -4.44 36.66
CA ARG A 162 -2.79 -5.71 36.32
C ARG A 162 -1.82 -6.88 36.30
N TYR A 163 -0.60 -6.67 35.80
CA TYR A 163 0.44 -7.67 35.82
C TYR A 163 0.83 -8.03 37.25
N GLU A 164 1.04 -7.04 38.12
CA GLU A 164 1.37 -7.24 39.53
C GLU A 164 0.26 -8.00 40.28
N GLN A 165 -1.00 -7.73 39.98
CA GLN A 165 -2.13 -8.51 40.51
C GLN A 165 -2.12 -9.97 40.05
N GLN A 166 -1.72 -10.23 38.81
CA GLN A 166 -1.74 -11.57 38.23
C GLN A 166 -0.54 -12.43 38.65
N TYR A 167 0.65 -11.83 38.75
CA TYR A 167 1.91 -12.55 38.95
C TYR A 167 2.56 -12.27 40.31
N GLY A 168 2.02 -11.35 41.11
CA GLY A 168 2.55 -11.00 42.43
C GLY A 168 3.88 -10.23 42.40
N ALA A 169 4.33 -9.79 41.22
CA ALA A 169 5.58 -9.06 41.03
C ALA A 169 5.41 -7.95 39.97
N LYS A 170 6.22 -6.89 40.08
CA LYS A 170 6.24 -5.83 39.07
C LYS A 170 6.88 -6.34 37.78
N PRO A 171 6.30 -6.06 36.61
CA PRO A 171 6.84 -6.55 35.35
C PRO A 171 8.18 -5.88 35.02
N VAL A 172 9.12 -6.67 34.51
CA VAL A 172 10.33 -6.21 33.82
C VAL A 172 9.98 -5.96 32.34
N MET A 173 10.82 -5.22 31.62
CA MET A 173 10.61 -4.98 30.18
C MET A 173 10.52 -6.28 29.37
N GLU A 174 11.26 -7.32 29.75
CA GLU A 174 11.23 -8.62 29.09
C GLU A 174 9.86 -9.30 29.24
N ASP A 175 9.22 -9.14 30.41
CA ASP A 175 7.87 -9.66 30.65
C ASP A 175 6.84 -9.02 29.73
N ALA A 176 6.96 -7.70 29.51
CA ALA A 176 6.11 -6.98 28.56
C ALA A 176 6.30 -7.50 27.12
N ALA A 177 7.53 -7.83 26.72
CA ALA A 177 7.80 -8.36 25.39
C ALA A 177 7.19 -9.75 25.18
N GLN A 178 7.20 -10.60 26.22
CA GLN A 178 6.66 -11.95 26.17
C GLN A 178 5.12 -11.98 26.27
N HIS A 179 4.55 -11.28 27.25
CA HIS A 179 3.13 -11.40 27.62
C HIS A 179 2.23 -10.41 26.86
N ALA A 180 2.76 -9.24 26.49
CA ALA A 180 1.99 -8.20 25.83
C ALA A 180 2.85 -7.39 24.84
N PRO A 181 3.18 -7.93 23.64
CA PRO A 181 4.08 -7.28 22.68
C PRO A 181 3.67 -5.87 22.26
N HIS A 182 2.38 -5.55 22.31
CA HIS A 182 1.86 -4.21 22.06
C HIS A 182 2.16 -3.23 23.21
N MET A 183 2.14 -3.69 24.47
CA MET A 183 2.54 -2.91 25.64
C MET A 183 4.04 -2.66 25.67
N TYR A 184 4.86 -3.62 25.25
CA TYR A 184 6.29 -3.41 25.08
C TYR A 184 6.60 -2.21 24.17
N LYS A 185 5.92 -2.12 23.02
CA LYS A 185 6.06 -0.96 22.10
C LYS A 185 5.68 0.37 22.77
N LYS A 186 4.61 0.37 23.57
CA LYS A 186 4.18 1.56 24.34
C LYS A 186 5.20 1.93 25.41
N PHE A 187 5.81 0.96 26.07
CA PHE A 187 6.84 1.15 27.08
C PHE A 187 8.11 1.78 26.48
N VAL A 188 8.59 1.25 25.36
CA VAL A 188 9.73 1.82 24.61
C VAL A 188 9.41 3.24 24.17
N ARG A 189 8.22 3.48 23.60
CA ARG A 189 7.76 4.82 23.20
C ARG A 189 7.72 5.79 24.37
N TYR A 190 7.23 5.35 25.54
CA TYR A 190 7.20 6.14 26.76
C TYR A 190 8.61 6.56 27.21
N ILE A 191 9.57 5.64 27.23
CA ILE A 191 10.97 5.95 27.59
C ILE A 191 11.57 6.98 26.62
N THR A 192 11.43 6.75 25.31
CA THR A 192 11.95 7.67 24.29
C THR A 192 11.34 9.07 24.42
N LEU A 193 10.03 9.18 24.64
CA LEU A 193 9.37 10.47 24.82
C LEU A 193 9.78 11.16 26.12
N ARG A 194 9.93 10.40 27.20
CA ARG A 194 10.38 10.95 28.49
C ARG A 194 11.77 11.55 28.38
N ASP A 195 12.68 10.83 27.73
CA ASP A 195 14.06 11.28 27.56
C ASP A 195 14.13 12.49 26.62
N PHE A 196 13.32 12.51 25.55
CA PHE A 196 13.13 13.66 24.67
C PHE A 196 12.59 14.89 25.40
N VAL A 197 11.55 14.74 26.22
CA VAL A 197 10.99 15.85 27.01
C VAL A 197 12.06 16.37 27.97
N ARG A 198 12.75 15.48 28.69
CA ARG A 198 13.82 15.86 29.63
C ARG A 198 14.94 16.64 28.94
N SER A 199 15.39 16.21 27.77
CA SER A 199 16.49 16.89 27.05
C SER A 199 16.13 18.29 26.55
N ASN A 200 14.84 18.62 26.44
CA ASN A 200 14.40 19.96 26.02
C ASN A 200 14.18 20.94 27.19
N PHE A 201 14.22 20.46 28.44
CA PHE A 201 14.10 21.27 29.66
C PHE A 201 15.42 21.42 30.44
N THR A 202 16.52 20.84 29.94
CA THR A 202 17.85 20.93 30.57
C THR A 202 18.69 21.93 29.79
#